data_AF-A0A7S1CLB2-F1
#
_entry.id   AF-A0A7S1CLB2-F1
#
_cell.length_a   1.000
_cell.length_b   1.000
_cell.length_c   1.000
_cell.angle_alpha   90.00
_cell.angle_beta   90.00
_cell.angle_gamma   90.00
#
_symmetry.space_group_name_H-M   'P 1'
#
loop_
_entity.id
_entity.type
_entity.pdbx_description
1 polymer ?
#
loop_
_entity_poly.entity_id
_entity_poly.type
_entity_poly.pdbx_seq_one_letter_code
_entity_poly.pdbx_strand_id
1 'polypeptide(L)'
;MKAAVRVHAEREEERRQAELRLKSRLRRLDRRQKILEREKAKENARRNLAAARVQAFFRGNEDRAVVAEMRRRWRAALAIQCAQRTRVARQRLAYLRMIKNRVVPTRFQLEDLIARSTLEREGSEWTEYRDTHTNAIFYVHGPSGESQWAPPREFESLGLLKCSWVQTGFVCPRVFRDEPALREHEDLEHSWYCDACDSLNNCRAFPHCVFCDNELDGEGRTQDEAAQAIRKALEDEQLELKKQ
;
A
#
# COMPACT_ATOMS: atom_id res chain seq x y z
N MET A 1 -28.34 -75.48 -102.14
CA MET A 1 -28.58 -75.25 -100.69
C MET A 1 -27.32 -75.34 -99.83
N LYS A 2 -26.46 -76.37 -99.95
CA LYS A 2 -25.26 -76.52 -99.09
C LYS A 2 -24.26 -75.35 -99.15
N ALA A 3 -24.06 -74.71 -100.31
CA ALA A 3 -23.16 -73.57 -100.46
C ALA A 3 -23.65 -72.29 -99.75
N ALA A 4 -24.96 -72.01 -99.80
CA ALA A 4 -25.55 -70.84 -99.15
C ALA A 4 -25.54 -70.95 -97.61
N VAL A 5 -25.73 -72.16 -97.08
CA VAL A 5 -25.63 -72.45 -95.64
C VAL A 5 -24.20 -72.24 -95.13
N ARG A 6 -23.19 -72.62 -95.94
CA ARG A 6 -21.77 -72.42 -95.60
C ARG A 6 -21.37 -70.94 -95.58
N VAL A 7 -21.80 -70.14 -96.57
CA VAL A 7 -21.56 -68.69 -96.61
C VAL A 7 -22.25 -67.97 -95.43
N HIS A 8 -23.44 -68.42 -95.03
CA HIS A 8 -24.13 -67.88 -93.86
C HIS A 8 -23.39 -68.21 -92.56
N ALA A 9 -22.92 -69.45 -92.40
CA ALA A 9 -22.13 -69.89 -91.25
C ALA A 9 -20.78 -69.13 -91.15
N GLU A 10 -20.09 -68.91 -92.28
CA GLU A 10 -18.85 -68.13 -92.34
C GLU A 10 -19.09 -66.66 -91.93
N ARG A 11 -20.17 -66.03 -92.39
CA ARG A 11 -20.57 -64.67 -91.97
C ARG A 11 -20.97 -64.57 -90.49
N GLU A 12 -21.61 -65.61 -89.94
CA GLU A 12 -21.90 -65.67 -88.51
C GLU A 12 -20.65 -65.79 -87.66
N GLU A 13 -19.68 -66.58 -88.10
CA GLU A 13 -18.39 -66.73 -87.42
C GLU A 13 -17.59 -65.42 -87.47
N GLU A 14 -17.57 -64.73 -88.61
CA GLU A 14 -16.98 -63.39 -88.73
C GLU A 14 -17.62 -62.38 -87.77
N ARG A 15 -18.96 -62.38 -87.66
CA ARG A 15 -19.69 -61.53 -86.70
C ARG A 15 -19.31 -61.86 -85.25
N ARG A 16 -19.25 -63.14 -84.88
CA ARG A 16 -18.82 -63.57 -83.54
C ARG A 16 -17.39 -63.16 -83.24
N GLN A 17 -16.48 -63.31 -84.20
CA GLN A 17 -15.10 -62.85 -84.07
C GLN A 17 -14.99 -61.33 -83.94
N ALA A 18 -15.78 -60.57 -84.71
CA ALA A 18 -15.86 -59.11 -84.60
C ALA A 18 -16.38 -58.67 -83.23
N GLU A 19 -17.44 -59.30 -82.71
CA GLU A 19 -17.96 -59.05 -81.36
C GLU A 19 -16.94 -59.39 -80.27
N LEU A 20 -16.22 -60.51 -80.39
CA LEU A 20 -15.16 -60.89 -79.46
C LEU A 20 -14.02 -59.86 -79.45
N ARG A 21 -13.63 -59.34 -80.63
CA ARG A 21 -12.65 -58.25 -80.75
C ARG A 21 -13.15 -56.97 -80.10
N LEU A 22 -14.42 -56.60 -80.31
CA LEU A 22 -15.04 -55.42 -79.70
C LEU A 22 -15.12 -55.55 -78.18
N LYS A 23 -15.62 -56.66 -77.65
CA LYS A 23 -15.66 -56.97 -76.20
C LYS A 23 -14.27 -56.92 -75.59
N SER A 24 -13.27 -57.46 -76.29
CA SER A 24 -11.87 -57.42 -75.85
C SER A 24 -11.30 -55.99 -75.81
N ARG A 25 -11.63 -55.16 -76.82
CA ARG A 25 -11.25 -53.74 -76.87
C ARG A 25 -11.91 -52.94 -75.74
N LEU A 26 -13.21 -53.14 -75.50
CA LEU A 26 -13.95 -52.47 -74.41
C LEU A 26 -13.36 -52.82 -73.03
N ARG A 27 -13.06 -54.10 -72.77
CA ARG A 27 -12.39 -54.52 -71.53
C ARG A 27 -11.01 -53.86 -71.36
N ARG A 28 -10.25 -53.66 -72.44
CA ARG A 28 -8.96 -52.95 -72.39
C ARG A 28 -9.16 -51.47 -72.06
N LEU A 29 -10.17 -50.83 -72.63
CA LEU A 29 -10.50 -49.42 -72.34
C LEU A 29 -10.97 -49.23 -70.89
N ASP A 30 -11.88 -50.07 -70.41
CA ASP A 30 -12.35 -50.06 -69.02
C ASP A 30 -11.18 -50.24 -68.02
N ARG A 31 -10.27 -51.19 -68.29
CA ARG A 31 -9.05 -51.35 -67.47
C ARG A 31 -8.18 -50.09 -67.47
N ARG A 32 -7.97 -49.46 -68.62
CA ARG A 32 -7.21 -48.21 -68.72
C ARG A 32 -7.88 -47.08 -67.96
N GLN A 33 -9.20 -46.94 -68.08
CA GLN A 33 -9.97 -45.92 -67.37
C GLN A 33 -9.85 -46.09 -65.85
N LYS A 34 -10.01 -47.33 -65.35
CA LYS A 34 -9.84 -47.62 -63.92
C LYS A 34 -8.43 -47.32 -63.41
N ILE A 35 -7.40 -47.52 -64.22
CA ILE A 35 -6.02 -47.16 -63.88
C ILE A 35 -5.89 -45.63 -63.75
N LEU A 36 -6.40 -44.89 -64.74
CA LEU A 36 -6.37 -43.41 -64.74
C LEU A 36 -7.15 -42.83 -63.55
N GLU A 37 -8.32 -43.38 -63.22
CA GLU A 37 -9.11 -42.96 -62.06
C GLU A 37 -8.37 -43.22 -60.74
N ARG A 38 -7.70 -44.37 -60.60
CA ARG A 38 -6.86 -44.66 -59.44
C ARG A 38 -5.68 -43.70 -59.33
N GLU A 39 -5.04 -43.34 -60.44
CA GLU A 39 -3.95 -42.37 -60.46
C GLU A 39 -4.42 -40.98 -60.06
N LYS A 40 -5.55 -40.51 -60.62
CA LYS A 40 -6.18 -39.24 -60.21
C LYS A 40 -6.57 -39.24 -58.73
N ALA A 41 -7.11 -40.35 -58.22
CA ALA A 41 -7.45 -40.47 -56.80
C ALA A 41 -6.20 -40.38 -55.91
N LYS A 42 -5.10 -41.05 -56.29
CA LYS A 42 -3.81 -40.94 -55.58
C LYS A 42 -3.25 -39.52 -55.61
N GLU A 43 -3.33 -38.85 -56.76
CA GLU A 43 -2.88 -37.47 -56.90
C GLU A 43 -3.72 -36.52 -56.03
N ASN A 44 -5.05 -36.63 -56.06
CA ASN A 44 -5.93 -35.84 -55.20
C ASN A 44 -5.68 -36.11 -53.72
N ALA A 45 -5.43 -37.36 -53.32
CA ALA A 45 -5.07 -37.68 -51.93
C ALA A 45 -3.77 -36.98 -51.50
N ARG A 46 -2.76 -36.92 -52.39
CA ARG A 46 -1.51 -36.18 -52.14
C ARG A 46 -1.76 -34.68 -52.01
N ARG A 47 -2.57 -34.09 -52.91
CA ARG A 47 -2.94 -32.67 -52.87
C ARG A 47 -3.70 -32.33 -51.59
N ASN A 48 -4.67 -33.15 -51.21
CA ASN A 48 -5.46 -32.96 -49.99
C ASN A 48 -4.59 -33.08 -48.73
N LEU A 49 -3.66 -34.04 -48.68
CA LEU A 49 -2.72 -34.16 -47.57
C LEU A 49 -1.81 -32.93 -47.48
N ALA A 50 -1.30 -32.43 -48.60
CA ALA A 50 -0.49 -31.22 -48.64
C ALA A 50 -1.29 -30.00 -48.17
N ALA A 51 -2.53 -29.83 -48.65
CA ALA A 51 -3.42 -28.76 -48.21
C ALA A 51 -3.72 -28.84 -46.70
N ALA A 52 -4.00 -30.03 -46.18
CA ALA A 52 -4.24 -30.25 -44.75
C ALA A 52 -3.01 -29.88 -43.90
N ARG A 53 -1.79 -30.21 -44.37
CA ARG A 53 -0.54 -29.81 -43.68
C ARG A 53 -0.37 -28.30 -43.65
N VAL A 54 -0.63 -27.62 -44.76
CA VAL A 54 -0.57 -26.16 -44.85
C VAL A 54 -1.60 -25.54 -43.91
N GLN A 55 -2.85 -26.00 -43.94
CA GLN A 55 -3.91 -25.52 -43.06
C GLN A 55 -3.58 -25.73 -41.58
N ALA A 56 -3.07 -26.90 -41.20
CA ALA A 56 -2.66 -27.19 -39.83
C ALA A 56 -1.54 -26.25 -39.37
N PHE A 57 -0.58 -25.95 -40.25
CA PHE A 57 0.48 -24.99 -39.96
C PHE A 57 -0.08 -23.57 -39.71
N PHE A 58 -0.96 -23.08 -40.58
CA PHE A 58 -1.58 -21.76 -40.45
C PHE A 58 -2.40 -21.64 -39.16
N ARG A 59 -3.31 -22.59 -38.91
CA ARG A 59 -4.14 -22.61 -37.69
C ARG A 59 -3.27 -22.66 -36.44
N GLY A 60 -2.26 -23.54 -36.42
CA GLY A 60 -1.34 -23.62 -35.30
C GLY A 60 -0.55 -22.33 -35.08
N ASN A 61 -0.26 -21.56 -36.14
CA ASN A 61 0.42 -20.27 -36.01
C ASN A 61 -0.51 -19.19 -35.44
N GLU A 62 -1.76 -19.14 -35.91
CA GLU A 62 -2.79 -18.25 -35.37
C GLU A 62 -3.06 -18.55 -33.89
N ASP A 63 -3.23 -19.82 -33.53
CA ASP A 63 -3.44 -20.26 -32.15
C ASP A 63 -2.28 -19.83 -31.24
N ARG A 64 -1.04 -19.99 -31.69
CA ARG A 64 0.15 -19.54 -30.95
C ARG A 64 0.16 -18.02 -30.75
N ALA A 65 -0.23 -17.25 -31.77
CA ALA A 65 -0.31 -15.80 -31.66
C ALA A 65 -1.38 -15.36 -30.64
N VAL A 66 -2.55 -15.99 -30.68
CA VAL A 66 -3.65 -15.75 -29.72
C VAL A 66 -3.21 -16.09 -28.30
N VAL A 67 -2.61 -17.26 -28.08
CA VAL A 67 -2.11 -17.68 -26.76
C VAL A 67 -1.02 -16.73 -26.24
N ALA A 68 -0.12 -16.25 -27.11
CA ALA A 68 0.90 -15.28 -26.73
C ALA A 68 0.27 -13.97 -26.24
N GLU A 69 -0.74 -13.46 -26.95
CA GLU A 69 -1.48 -12.27 -26.55
C GLU A 69 -2.26 -12.48 -25.24
N MET A 70 -2.94 -13.62 -25.09
CA MET A 70 -3.64 -13.98 -23.87
C MET A 70 -2.69 -14.01 -22.66
N ARG A 71 -1.49 -14.58 -22.82
CA ARG A 71 -0.45 -14.60 -21.77
C ARG A 71 0.02 -13.18 -21.43
N ARG A 72 0.19 -12.30 -22.41
CA ARG A 72 0.54 -10.89 -22.17
C ARG A 72 -0.53 -10.20 -21.33
N ARG A 73 -1.80 -10.32 -21.72
CA ARG A 73 -2.93 -9.73 -20.98
C ARG A 73 -3.06 -10.28 -19.57
N TRP A 74 -2.91 -11.60 -19.40
CA TRP A 74 -2.96 -12.22 -18.09
C TRP A 74 -1.86 -11.71 -17.15
N ARG A 75 -0.62 -11.59 -17.63
CA ARG A 75 0.48 -11.01 -16.85
C ARG A 75 0.23 -9.55 -16.49
N ALA A 76 -0.26 -8.76 -17.44
CA ALA A 76 -0.60 -7.35 -17.18
C ALA A 76 -1.71 -7.22 -16.12
N ALA A 77 -2.78 -8.03 -16.23
CA ALA A 77 -3.85 -8.07 -15.25
C ALA A 77 -3.34 -8.46 -13.86
N LEU A 78 -2.48 -9.48 -13.77
CA LEU A 78 -1.86 -9.89 -12.50
C LEU A 78 -1.04 -8.76 -11.89
N ALA A 79 -0.22 -8.06 -12.69
CA ALA A 79 0.58 -6.93 -12.22
C ALA A 79 -0.29 -5.80 -11.67
N ILE A 80 -1.37 -5.44 -12.37
CA ILE A 80 -2.33 -4.41 -11.93
C ILE A 80 -3.00 -4.83 -10.62
N GLN A 81 -3.46 -6.08 -10.52
CA GLN A 81 -4.10 -6.60 -9.31
C GLN A 81 -3.15 -6.59 -8.11
N CYS A 82 -1.90 -7.03 -8.28
CA CYS A 82 -0.89 -7.00 -7.23
C CYS A 82 -0.59 -5.57 -6.77
N ALA A 83 -0.46 -4.62 -7.71
CA ALA A 83 -0.22 -3.22 -7.40
C ALA A 83 -1.38 -2.63 -6.59
N GLN A 84 -2.62 -2.89 -7.01
CA GLN A 84 -3.80 -2.37 -6.33
C GLN A 84 -3.97 -2.98 -4.94
N ARG A 85 -3.79 -4.29 -4.78
CA ARG A 85 -3.84 -4.95 -3.47
C ARG A 85 -2.77 -4.38 -2.53
N THR A 86 -1.56 -4.17 -3.04
CA THR A 86 -0.46 -3.56 -2.27
C THR A 86 -0.80 -2.13 -1.83
N ARG A 87 -1.35 -1.31 -2.73
CA ARG A 87 -1.77 0.07 -2.43
C ARG A 87 -2.81 0.09 -1.30
N VAL A 88 -3.87 -0.71 -1.42
CA VAL A 88 -4.94 -0.78 -0.41
C VAL A 88 -4.40 -1.28 0.93
N ALA A 89 -3.54 -2.31 0.92
CA ALA A 89 -2.92 -2.83 2.14
C ALA A 89 -2.06 -1.77 2.84
N ARG A 90 -1.28 -0.98 2.09
CA ARG A 90 -0.48 0.12 2.63
C ARG A 90 -1.35 1.23 3.23
N GLN A 91 -2.44 1.61 2.56
CA GLN A 91 -3.40 2.57 3.10
C GLN A 91 -4.03 2.08 4.41
N ARG A 92 -4.44 0.81 4.46
CA ARG A 92 -4.99 0.21 5.68
C ARG A 92 -3.97 0.16 6.80
N LEU A 93 -2.72 -0.20 6.51
CA LEU A 93 -1.65 -0.20 7.50
C LEU A 93 -1.37 1.21 8.04
N ALA A 94 -1.35 2.23 7.18
CA ALA A 94 -1.19 3.62 7.60
C ALA A 94 -2.32 4.05 8.54
N TYR A 95 -3.58 3.75 8.19
CA TYR A 95 -4.73 4.01 9.03
C TYR A 95 -4.67 3.29 10.40
N LEU A 96 -4.27 2.01 10.41
CA LEU A 96 -4.13 1.25 11.65
C LEU A 96 -2.98 1.77 12.53
N ARG A 97 -1.87 2.20 11.91
CA ARG A 97 -0.77 2.86 12.63
C ARG A 97 -1.21 4.18 13.23
N MET A 98 -1.95 4.99 12.49
CA MET A 98 -2.53 6.22 12.99
C MET A 98 -3.39 5.95 14.23
N ILE A 99 -4.33 4.98 14.16
CA ILE A 99 -5.15 4.61 15.32
C ILE A 99 -4.30 4.13 16.50
N LYS A 100 -3.31 3.27 16.26
CA LYS A 100 -2.43 2.74 17.31
C LYS A 100 -1.64 3.86 18.01
N ASN A 101 -1.20 4.86 17.25
CA ASN A 101 -0.37 5.96 17.75
C ASN A 101 -1.20 7.08 18.40
N ARG A 102 -2.53 7.09 18.21
CA ARG A 102 -3.38 8.09 18.85
C ARG A 102 -3.25 8.05 20.36
N VAL A 103 -3.21 9.23 20.94
CA VAL A 103 -3.23 9.47 22.38
C VAL A 103 -4.57 9.00 22.97
N VAL A 104 -5.65 9.28 22.25
CA VAL A 104 -7.02 8.91 22.61
C VAL A 104 -7.80 8.30 21.43
N PRO A 105 -8.77 7.39 21.67
CA PRO A 105 -9.46 6.66 20.59
C PRO A 105 -10.21 7.56 19.60
N THR A 106 -10.95 8.54 20.11
CA THR A 106 -11.87 9.37 19.31
C THR A 106 -11.41 10.82 19.23
N ARG A 107 -11.85 11.51 18.17
CA ARG A 107 -11.57 12.94 18.00
C ARG A 107 -12.20 13.80 19.11
N PHE A 108 -13.40 13.48 19.56
CA PHE A 108 -14.06 14.23 20.63
C PHE A 108 -13.28 14.15 21.95
N GLN A 109 -12.77 12.97 22.29
CA GLN A 109 -11.88 12.82 23.45
C GLN A 109 -10.57 13.60 23.30
N LEU A 110 -10.10 13.80 22.06
CA LEU A 110 -8.91 14.61 21.80
C LEU A 110 -9.24 16.10 21.99
N GLU A 111 -10.40 16.56 21.53
CA GLU A 111 -10.88 17.92 21.76
C GLU A 111 -11.03 18.20 23.27
N ASP A 112 -11.60 17.26 24.04
CA ASP A 112 -11.69 17.36 25.51
C ASP A 112 -10.31 17.36 26.18
N LEU A 113 -9.38 16.53 25.68
CA LEU A 113 -7.99 16.50 26.16
C LEU A 113 -7.28 17.82 25.87
N ILE A 114 -7.42 18.38 24.67
CA ILE A 114 -6.82 19.67 24.29
C ILE A 114 -7.41 20.80 25.15
N ALA A 115 -8.73 20.82 25.35
CA ALA A 115 -9.41 21.86 26.12
C ALA A 115 -8.94 21.97 27.57
N ARG A 116 -8.49 20.85 28.17
CA ARG A 116 -7.91 20.86 29.53
C ARG A 116 -6.38 20.98 29.58
N SER A 117 -5.71 20.89 28.44
CA SER A 117 -4.25 20.89 28.35
C SER A 117 -3.69 22.28 28.14
N THR A 118 -2.45 22.52 28.56
CA THR A 118 -1.72 23.75 28.27
C THR A 118 -0.94 23.61 26.96
N LEU A 119 -1.01 24.63 26.12
CA LEU A 119 -0.18 24.74 24.92
C LEU A 119 1.26 25.08 25.34
N GLU A 120 2.22 24.24 24.98
CA GLU A 120 3.65 24.43 25.32
C GLU A 120 4.42 25.02 24.15
N ARG A 121 4.33 24.39 22.97
CA ARG A 121 5.05 24.81 21.76
C ARG A 121 4.19 24.66 20.52
N GLU A 122 4.24 25.67 19.66
CA GLU A 122 3.63 25.63 18.34
C GLU A 122 4.72 25.43 17.28
N GLY A 123 4.61 24.34 16.53
CA GLY A 123 5.46 24.03 15.38
C GLY A 123 4.80 24.45 14.06
N SER A 124 5.36 23.99 12.94
CA SER A 124 4.80 24.30 11.62
C SER A 124 3.51 23.53 11.33
N GLU A 125 3.53 22.23 11.62
CA GLU A 125 2.39 21.35 11.36
C GLU A 125 1.89 20.69 12.65
N TRP A 126 2.75 20.60 13.66
CA TRP A 126 2.46 19.96 14.92
C TRP A 126 2.46 20.97 16.07
N THR A 127 1.68 20.66 17.07
CA THR A 127 1.51 21.46 18.27
C THR A 127 1.72 20.56 19.49
N GLU A 128 2.55 21.00 20.42
CA GLU A 128 2.84 20.30 21.67
C GLU A 128 1.93 20.81 22.79
N TYR A 129 1.27 19.87 23.45
CA TYR A 129 0.40 20.11 24.59
C TYR A 129 0.89 19.32 25.80
N ARG A 130 0.65 19.87 26.99
CA ARG A 130 0.85 19.20 28.27
C ARG A 130 -0.49 19.02 28.96
N ASP A 131 -0.87 17.79 29.26
CA ASP A 131 -2.08 17.49 30.00
C ASP A 131 -1.91 17.95 31.45
N THR A 132 -2.75 18.88 31.91
CA THR A 132 -2.68 19.46 33.26
C THR A 132 -2.86 18.41 34.36
N HIS A 133 -3.60 17.35 34.11
CA HIS A 133 -3.91 16.33 35.11
C HIS A 133 -2.81 15.28 35.26
N THR A 134 -2.23 14.85 34.13
CA THR A 134 -1.23 13.76 34.10
C THR A 134 0.20 14.28 33.94
N ASN A 135 0.35 15.57 33.65
CA ASN A 135 1.61 16.23 33.31
C ASN A 135 2.34 15.54 32.13
N ALA A 136 1.60 14.83 31.27
CA ALA A 136 2.13 14.12 30.12
C ALA A 136 2.12 15.02 28.89
N ILE A 137 3.20 14.97 28.12
CA ILE A 137 3.35 15.72 26.87
C ILE A 137 2.79 14.88 25.72
N PHE A 138 2.02 15.50 24.84
CA PHE A 138 1.55 14.90 23.61
C PHE A 138 1.52 15.91 22.46
N TYR A 139 1.44 15.40 21.24
CA TYR A 139 1.56 16.18 20.02
C TYR A 139 0.31 16.03 19.18
N VAL A 140 -0.16 17.13 18.60
CA VAL A 140 -1.34 17.17 17.73
C VAL A 140 -0.95 17.80 16.39
N HIS A 141 -1.28 17.13 15.29
CA HIS A 141 -1.08 17.62 13.94
C HIS A 141 -2.26 18.48 13.53
N GLY A 142 -2.04 19.76 13.26
CA GLY A 142 -3.11 20.71 12.92
C GLY A 142 -3.93 20.29 11.69
N PRO A 143 -3.29 20.00 10.54
CA PRO A 143 -4.02 19.71 9.29
C PRO A 143 -4.84 18.41 9.32
N SER A 144 -4.33 17.34 9.93
CA SER A 144 -5.00 16.02 9.91
C SER A 144 -5.77 15.70 11.19
N GLY A 145 -5.57 16.46 12.27
CA GLY A 145 -6.11 16.15 13.59
C GLY A 145 -5.57 14.85 14.18
N GLU A 146 -4.39 14.39 13.72
CA GLU A 146 -3.70 13.25 14.30
C GLU A 146 -3.05 13.64 15.63
N SER A 147 -2.95 12.68 16.55
CA SER A 147 -2.31 12.88 17.84
C SER A 147 -1.31 11.77 18.10
N GLN A 148 -0.21 12.04 18.79
CA GLN A 148 0.76 11.02 19.19
C GLN A 148 1.52 11.40 20.46
N TRP A 149 2.03 10.38 21.16
CA TRP A 149 2.92 10.56 22.32
C TRP A 149 4.36 10.86 21.92
N ALA A 150 4.85 10.23 20.85
CA ALA A 150 6.22 10.41 20.41
C ALA A 150 6.40 11.79 19.76
N PRO A 151 7.53 12.48 20.00
CA PRO A 151 7.79 13.77 19.38
C PRO A 151 7.88 13.65 17.84
N PRO A 152 7.17 14.51 17.09
CA PRO A 152 7.37 14.67 15.65
C PRO A 152 8.79 15.16 15.33
N ARG A 153 9.26 14.91 14.11
CA ARG A 153 10.62 15.28 13.67
C ARG A 153 10.97 16.76 13.88
N GLU A 154 10.00 17.66 13.69
CA GLU A 154 10.21 19.10 13.91
C GLU A 154 10.58 19.38 15.37
N PHE A 155 9.97 18.71 16.34
CA PHE A 155 10.29 18.82 17.76
C PHE A 155 11.51 18.00 18.18
N GLU A 156 11.81 16.88 17.52
CA GLU A 156 13.07 16.15 17.71
C GLU A 156 14.28 17.01 17.30
N SER A 157 14.15 17.78 16.21
CA SER A 157 15.22 18.61 15.65
C SER A 157 15.43 19.93 16.38
N LEU A 158 14.39 20.47 17.02
CA LEU A 158 14.47 21.57 18.00
C LEU A 158 15.00 21.11 19.36
N GLY A 159 15.54 19.89 19.40
CA GLY A 159 15.95 19.14 20.58
C GLY A 159 16.51 20.04 21.65
N LEU A 160 16.04 19.76 22.88
CA LEU A 160 16.30 20.40 24.17
C LEU A 160 14.95 20.73 24.86
N LEU A 161 14.32 19.71 25.46
CA LEU A 161 13.29 19.89 26.49
C LEU A 161 13.89 20.72 27.62
N LYS A 162 13.26 21.85 27.97
CA LYS A 162 13.73 22.73 29.04
C LYS A 162 13.07 22.33 30.36
N CYS A 163 13.84 22.35 31.44
CA CYS A 163 13.25 22.27 32.77
C CYS A 163 12.46 23.55 33.05
N SER A 164 11.18 23.41 33.41
CA SER A 164 10.30 24.54 33.73
C SER A 164 10.35 24.94 35.21
N TRP A 165 11.28 24.37 35.99
CA TRP A 165 11.40 24.70 37.41
C TRP A 165 11.82 26.15 37.63
N VAL A 166 11.07 26.83 38.49
CA VAL A 166 11.36 28.19 38.93
C VAL A 166 11.17 28.29 40.43
N GLN A 167 12.24 28.68 41.12
CA GLN A 167 12.18 28.99 42.55
C GLN A 167 12.89 30.33 42.77
N THR A 168 12.18 31.28 43.38
CA THR A 168 12.74 32.57 43.83
C THR A 168 13.66 33.25 42.80
N GLY A 169 13.17 33.43 41.57
CA GLY A 169 13.89 34.13 40.50
C GLY A 169 14.97 33.31 39.78
N PHE A 170 15.15 32.03 40.09
CA PHE A 170 16.03 31.14 39.34
C PHE A 170 15.23 30.25 38.40
N VAL A 171 15.42 30.43 37.08
CA VAL A 171 14.91 29.54 36.04
C VAL A 171 15.98 28.51 35.72
N CYS A 172 15.67 27.22 35.83
CA CYS A 172 16.64 26.18 35.51
C CYS A 172 17.10 26.27 34.04
N PRO A 173 18.41 26.45 33.75
CA PRO A 173 18.88 26.61 32.38
C PRO A 173 19.09 25.27 31.66
N ARG A 174 18.86 24.14 32.33
CA ARG A 174 19.17 22.82 31.79
C ARG A 174 18.19 22.38 30.72
N VAL A 175 18.74 21.64 29.78
CA VAL A 175 18.14 21.26 28.52
C VAL A 175 18.40 19.79 28.24
N PHE A 176 17.37 19.05 27.85
CA PHE A 176 17.39 17.58 27.80
C PHE A 176 16.97 17.06 26.43
N ARG A 177 17.56 15.94 26.00
CA ARG A 177 17.26 15.36 24.67
C ARG A 177 16.01 14.51 24.68
N ASP A 178 15.63 13.99 25.85
CA ASP A 178 14.58 13.02 26.05
C ASP A 178 13.87 13.24 27.39
N GLU A 179 12.59 12.89 27.45
CA GLU A 179 11.74 13.09 28.61
C GLU A 179 12.24 12.36 29.88
N PRO A 180 12.75 11.11 29.81
CA PRO A 180 13.27 10.44 31.00
C PRO A 180 14.41 11.19 31.67
N ALA A 181 15.33 11.78 30.90
CA ALA A 181 16.43 12.56 31.44
C ALA A 181 15.95 13.88 32.07
N LEU A 182 14.92 14.52 31.49
CA LEU A 182 14.27 15.67 32.12
C LEU A 182 13.63 15.27 33.46
N ARG A 183 12.88 14.17 33.50
CA ARG A 183 12.21 13.70 34.73
C ARG A 183 13.21 13.36 35.83
N GLU A 184 14.29 12.66 35.50
CA GLU A 184 15.33 12.34 36.47
C GLU A 184 16.00 13.61 37.03
N HIS A 185 16.25 14.61 36.18
CA HIS A 185 16.75 15.90 36.63
C HIS A 185 15.77 16.64 37.55
N GLU A 186 14.49 16.69 37.17
CA GLU A 186 13.42 17.29 37.97
C GLU A 186 13.33 16.64 39.35
N ASP A 187 13.41 15.31 39.41
CA ASP A 187 13.27 14.55 40.66
C ASP A 187 14.48 14.68 41.58
N LEU A 188 15.69 14.83 41.03
CA LEU A 188 16.94 14.84 41.81
C LEU A 188 17.46 16.23 42.14
N GLU A 189 17.27 17.21 41.27
CA GLU A 189 17.90 18.52 41.40
C GLU A 189 16.92 19.61 41.86
N HIS A 190 15.62 19.38 41.75
CA HIS A 190 14.61 20.39 42.10
C HIS A 190 13.65 19.88 43.15
N SER A 191 13.77 20.46 44.34
CA SER A 191 12.89 20.21 45.46
C SER A 191 12.55 21.54 46.14
N TRP A 192 11.40 21.58 46.79
CA TRP A 192 10.94 22.77 47.50
C TRP A 192 10.38 22.37 48.86
N TYR A 193 10.51 23.29 49.82
CA TYR A 193 9.92 23.14 51.14
C TYR A 193 8.54 23.78 51.14
N CYS A 194 7.55 23.07 51.67
CA CYS A 194 6.22 23.63 51.85
C CYS A 194 6.22 24.66 52.98
N ASP A 195 5.83 25.90 52.71
CA ASP A 195 5.77 26.96 53.73
C ASP A 195 4.75 26.68 54.85
N ALA A 196 3.76 25.81 54.61
CA ALA A 196 2.73 25.46 55.59
C ALA A 196 3.14 24.33 56.55
N CYS A 197 3.92 23.34 56.08
CA CYS A 197 4.23 22.14 56.88
C CYS A 197 5.72 21.73 56.86
N ASP A 198 6.57 22.50 56.19
CA ASP A 198 8.02 22.32 56.08
C ASP A 198 8.46 20.98 55.47
N SER A 199 7.54 20.27 54.82
CA SER A 199 7.85 19.02 54.14
C SER A 199 8.58 19.29 52.82
N LEU A 200 9.59 18.48 52.52
CA LEU A 200 10.29 18.51 51.24
C LEU A 200 9.44 17.83 50.15
N ASN A 201 9.07 18.60 49.13
CA ASN A 201 8.31 18.18 47.98
C ASN A 201 9.16 18.21 46.71
N ASN A 202 8.77 17.40 45.72
CA ASN A 202 9.34 17.42 44.39
C ASN A 202 8.82 18.65 43.60
N CYS A 203 9.65 19.21 42.73
CA CYS A 203 9.29 20.32 41.87
C CYS A 203 8.01 20.12 41.03
N ARG A 204 7.70 18.89 40.63
CA ARG A 204 6.53 18.55 39.81
C ARG A 204 5.21 18.69 40.55
N ALA A 205 5.26 18.66 41.89
CA ALA A 205 4.10 18.89 42.72
C ALA A 205 3.92 20.38 43.07
N PHE A 206 4.90 21.25 42.80
CA PHE A 206 4.81 22.66 43.18
C PHE A 206 3.64 23.39 42.50
N PRO A 207 2.91 24.26 43.23
CA PRO A 207 3.02 24.61 44.65
C PRO A 207 2.14 23.71 45.56
N HIS A 208 1.58 22.62 45.03
CA HIS A 208 0.80 21.66 45.79
C HIS A 208 1.66 20.75 46.66
N CYS A 209 1.47 20.84 47.98
CA CYS A 209 2.14 19.97 48.94
C CYS A 209 1.38 18.65 49.11
N VAL A 210 2.03 17.51 48.79
CA VAL A 210 1.41 16.18 48.90
C VAL A 210 1.19 15.70 50.35
N PHE A 211 1.74 16.43 51.33
CA PHE A 211 1.65 16.07 52.75
C PHE A 211 0.59 16.85 53.53
N CYS A 212 0.26 18.07 53.11
CA CYS A 212 -0.70 18.93 53.82
C CYS A 212 -1.75 19.58 52.92
N ASP A 213 -1.77 19.22 51.63
CA ASP A 213 -2.67 19.72 50.60
C ASP A 213 -2.66 21.25 50.43
N ASN A 214 -1.59 21.93 50.85
CA ASN A 214 -1.42 23.36 50.59
C ASN A 214 -1.18 23.60 49.10
N GLU A 215 -1.93 24.51 48.47
CA GLU A 215 -1.87 24.82 47.03
C GLU A 215 -1.22 26.17 46.71
N LEU A 216 -0.64 26.84 47.71
CA LEU A 216 -0.11 28.20 47.60
C LEU A 216 1.41 28.22 47.79
N ASP A 217 2.11 29.05 47.02
CA ASP A 217 3.54 29.34 47.24
C ASP A 217 3.77 30.33 48.40
N GLY A 218 5.03 30.62 48.72
CA GLY A 218 5.41 31.55 49.79
C GLY A 218 5.01 33.02 49.57
N GLU A 219 4.53 33.37 48.37
CA GLU A 219 3.92 34.67 48.06
C GLU A 219 2.38 34.60 48.01
N GLY A 220 1.80 33.43 48.31
CA GLY A 220 0.36 33.19 48.32
C GLY A 220 -0.26 32.96 46.93
N ARG A 221 0.54 32.58 45.94
CA ARG A 221 0.10 32.36 44.55
C ARG A 221 -0.17 30.89 44.27
N THR A 222 -1.14 30.65 43.39
CA THR A 222 -1.39 29.34 42.77
C THR A 222 -0.36 29.03 41.67
N GLN A 223 -0.32 27.78 41.19
CA GLN A 223 0.60 27.35 40.12
C GLN A 223 0.48 28.20 38.86
N ASP A 224 -0.76 28.47 38.44
CA ASP A 224 -1.05 29.23 37.23
C ASP A 224 -0.63 30.70 37.38
N GLU A 225 -0.86 31.29 38.55
CA GLU A 225 -0.46 32.67 38.86
C GLU A 225 1.06 32.82 38.93
N ALA A 226 1.76 31.86 39.55
CA ALA A 226 3.22 31.84 39.56
C ALA A 226 3.79 31.68 38.14
N ALA A 227 3.26 30.76 37.34
CA ALA A 227 3.68 30.55 35.95
C ALA A 227 3.39 31.76 35.04
N GLN A 228 2.29 32.49 35.27
CA GLN A 228 1.98 33.73 34.55
C GLN A 228 2.93 34.87 34.94
N ALA A 229 3.22 35.03 36.24
CA ALA A 229 4.17 36.04 36.72
C ALA A 229 5.57 35.86 36.12
N ILE A 230 6.03 34.62 36.02
CA ILE A 230 7.32 34.27 35.41
C ILE A 230 7.34 34.57 33.91
N ARG A 231 6.30 34.16 33.18
CA ARG A 231 6.18 34.45 31.74
C ARG A 231 6.23 35.95 31.48
N LYS A 232 5.49 36.72 32.26
CA LYS A 232 5.49 38.18 32.17
C LYS A 232 6.88 38.78 32.46
N ALA A 233 7.57 38.29 33.50
CA ALA A 233 8.92 38.76 33.83
C ALA A 233 9.94 38.46 32.71
N LEU A 234 9.85 37.28 32.08
CA LEU A 234 10.70 36.92 30.94
C LEU A 234 10.38 37.73 29.68
N GLU A 235 9.10 38.03 29.43
CA GLU A 235 8.67 38.90 28.33
C GLU A 235 9.17 40.34 28.52
N ASP A 236 9.07 40.86 29.74
CA ASP A 236 9.57 42.19 30.11
C ASP A 236 11.11 42.27 29.94
N GLU A 237 11.85 41.24 30.37
CA GLU A 237 13.31 41.16 30.19
C GLU A 237 13.71 41.10 28.70
N GLN A 238 12.99 40.33 27.88
CA GLN A 238 13.21 40.29 26.43
C GLN A 238 12.86 41.60 25.73
N LEU A 239 11.85 42.34 26.22
CA LEU A 239 11.48 43.63 25.69
C LEU A 239 12.55 44.69 26.00
N GLU A 240 13.14 44.65 27.19
CA GLU A 240 14.26 45.53 27.57
C GLU A 240 15.54 45.24 26.76
N LEU A 241 15.86 43.96 26.51
CA LEU A 241 16.98 43.57 25.64
C LEU A 241 16.80 44.00 24.18
N LYS A 242 15.56 44.17 23.70
CA LYS A 242 15.26 44.66 22.34
C LYS A 242 15.31 46.19 22.20
N LYS A 243 15.30 46.92 23.31
CA LYS A 243 15.40 48.39 23.34
C LYS A 243 16.86 48.87 23.40
N GLN A 244 17.81 47.98 23.68
CA GLN A 244 19.25 48.23 23.64
C GLN A 244 19.81 47.95 22.24
#